data_AF-A0A949XSH9-F1
#
_entry.id   AF-A0A949XSH9-F1
#
_cell.length_a   1.000
_cell.length_b   1.000
_cell.length_c   1.000
_cell.angle_alpha   90.00
_cell.angle_beta   90.00
_cell.angle_gamma   90.00
#
_symmetry.space_group_name_H-M   'P 1'
#
loop_
_entity.id
_entity.type
_entity.pdbx_description
1 polymer ?
#
loop_
_entity_poly.entity_id
_entity_poly.type
_entity_poly.pdbx_seq_one_letter_code
_entity_poly.pdbx_strand_id
1 'polypeptide(L)'
;MRARYIPTAEIDEKIKRAYSRQRSGDRNALRAVRGDIGWSKSAVVRRGAELCVTRAKERPWCAAEEDILERFGYLTAAGVQRKLMRAGFQRSRAAVQLKTTRLRIKRNLDGYSACALAMAFGVDAHKVCAWIRRGLLQAERRHTAYSPERDTWWIPISSVRRFIMRAPEEIDLSRVEK
;
A
#
# COMPACT_ATOMS: atom_id res chain seq x y z
N MET A 1 -11.05 -5.28 36.08
CA MET A 1 -9.64 -4.83 36.00
C MET A 1 -9.57 -3.35 36.35
N ARG A 2 -8.88 -2.95 37.43
CA ARG A 2 -8.64 -1.53 37.73
C ARG A 2 -7.66 -0.94 36.69
N ALA A 3 -8.03 0.18 36.06
CA ALA A 3 -7.12 0.88 35.16
C ALA A 3 -5.94 1.43 35.97
N ARG A 4 -4.73 0.90 35.72
CA ARG A 4 -3.48 1.29 36.41
C ARG A 4 -3.13 2.78 36.22
N TYR A 5 -3.66 3.43 35.18
CA TYR A 5 -3.44 4.84 34.86
C TYR A 5 -4.80 5.48 34.56
N ILE A 6 -5.19 6.47 35.37
CA ILE A 6 -6.48 7.17 35.25
C ILE A 6 -6.20 8.54 34.63
N PRO A 7 -6.53 8.76 33.35
CA PRO A 7 -6.36 10.07 32.72
C PRO A 7 -7.34 11.09 33.31
N THR A 8 -6.84 12.28 33.60
CA THR A 8 -7.62 13.46 33.98
C THR A 8 -7.28 14.62 33.05
N ALA A 9 -8.15 15.61 32.93
CA ALA A 9 -7.89 16.80 32.11
C ALA A 9 -6.59 17.52 32.52
N GLU A 10 -6.28 17.56 33.82
CA GLU A 10 -5.04 18.13 34.34
C GLU A 10 -3.81 17.35 33.88
N ILE A 11 -3.85 16.02 33.95
CA ILE A 11 -2.76 15.15 33.48
C ILE A 11 -2.56 15.32 31.98
N ASP A 12 -3.64 15.40 31.21
CA ASP A 12 -3.57 15.58 29.77
C ASP A 12 -2.90 16.92 29.41
N GLU A 13 -3.24 18.02 30.09
CA GLU A 13 -2.59 19.31 29.90
C GLU A 13 -1.10 19.28 30.27
N LYS A 14 -0.74 18.60 31.36
CA LYS A 14 0.68 18.38 31.72
C LYS A 14 1.43 17.63 30.62
N ILE A 15 0.83 16.58 30.05
CA ILE A 15 1.42 15.81 28.94
C ILE A 15 1.56 16.69 27.68
N LYS A 16 0.52 17.44 27.29
CA LYS A 16 0.58 18.36 26.13
C LYS A 16 1.69 19.40 26.28
N ARG A 17 1.79 20.04 27.45
CA ARG A 17 2.84 21.02 27.77
C ARG A 17 4.24 20.40 27.70
N ALA A 18 4.41 19.18 28.20
CA ALA A 18 5.69 18.48 28.13
C ALA A 18 6.11 18.19 26.68
N TYR A 19 5.19 17.76 25.82
CA TYR A 19 5.46 17.61 24.38
C TYR A 19 5.77 18.94 23.70
N SER A 20 5.11 20.04 24.07
CA SER A 20 5.42 21.37 23.55
C SER A 20 6.84 21.81 23.94
N ARG A 21 7.21 21.70 25.22
CA ARG A 21 8.56 22.04 25.72
C ARG A 21 9.65 21.19 25.07
N GLN A 22 9.36 19.90 24.85
CA GLN A 22 10.26 19.01 24.12
C GLN A 22 10.50 19.48 22.68
N ARG A 23 9.47 20.00 21.99
CA ARG A 23 9.62 20.59 20.65
C ARG A 23 10.46 21.86 20.67
N SER A 24 10.39 22.64 21.75
CA SER A 24 11.22 23.84 21.97
C SER A 24 12.66 23.53 22.40
N GLY A 25 13.06 22.25 22.48
CA GLY A 25 14.44 21.84 22.74
C GLY A 25 14.70 21.23 24.13
N ASP A 26 13.71 21.22 25.03
CA ASP A 26 13.88 20.60 26.35
C ASP A 26 13.81 19.07 26.28
N ARG A 27 14.99 18.44 26.21
CA ARG A 27 15.13 16.98 26.16
C ARG A 27 14.63 16.26 27.42
N ASN A 28 14.48 16.97 28.55
CA ASN A 28 14.07 16.39 29.83
C ASN A 28 12.58 16.57 30.15
N ALA A 29 11.83 17.34 29.36
CA ALA A 29 10.42 17.65 29.60
C ALA A 29 9.54 16.40 29.83
N LEU A 30 9.69 15.35 29.00
CA LEU A 30 8.94 14.09 29.16
C LEU A 30 9.40 13.28 30.38
N ARG A 31 10.64 13.43 30.84
CA ARG A 31 11.13 12.78 32.07
C ARG A 31 10.57 13.47 33.30
N ALA A 32 10.51 14.81 33.29
CA ALA A 32 9.96 15.62 34.37
C ALA A 32 8.47 15.32 34.59
N VAL A 33 7.65 15.35 33.51
CA VAL A 33 6.21 15.06 33.64
C VAL A 33 5.95 13.64 34.13
N ARG A 34 6.81 12.68 33.76
CA ARG A 34 6.71 11.28 34.21
C ARG A 34 6.92 11.15 35.72
N GLY A 35 7.87 11.90 36.27
CA GLY A 35 8.10 11.97 37.72
C GLY A 35 6.95 12.65 38.46
N ASP A 36 6.41 13.73 37.89
CA ASP A 36 5.31 14.50 38.46
C ASP A 36 3.98 13.71 38.54
N ILE A 37 3.61 13.00 37.47
CA ILE A 37 2.33 12.27 37.43
C ILE A 37 2.44 10.80 37.87
N GLY A 38 3.66 10.29 38.11
CA GLY A 38 3.91 8.91 38.55
C GLY A 38 3.62 7.83 37.50
N TRP A 39 3.49 8.18 36.22
CA TRP A 39 3.18 7.22 35.15
C TRP A 39 4.43 6.54 34.60
N SER A 40 4.29 5.37 33.99
CA SER A 40 5.41 4.76 33.24
C SER A 40 5.67 5.51 31.93
N LYS A 41 6.89 5.40 31.38
CA LYS A 41 7.25 5.99 30.08
C LYS A 41 6.26 5.57 28.99
N SER A 42 5.92 4.27 28.95
CA SER A 42 5.01 3.71 27.95
C SER A 42 3.59 4.25 28.09
N ALA A 43 3.10 4.48 29.32
CA ALA A 43 1.79 5.08 29.56
C ALA A 43 1.73 6.54 29.07
N VAL A 44 2.77 7.34 29.34
CA VAL A 44 2.86 8.74 28.88
C VAL A 44 2.93 8.83 27.36
N VAL A 45 3.74 7.98 26.71
CA VAL A 45 3.86 7.96 25.24
C VAL A 45 2.56 7.52 24.58
N ARG A 46 1.90 6.48 25.13
CA ARG A 46 0.59 6.02 24.64
C ARG A 46 -0.46 7.12 24.76
N ARG A 47 -0.54 7.78 25.93
CA ARG A 47 -1.48 8.89 26.15
C ARG A 47 -1.17 10.10 25.26
N GLY A 48 0.10 10.43 25.06
CA GLY A 48 0.50 11.49 24.12
C GLY A 48 0.10 11.18 22.67
N ALA A 49 0.05 9.90 22.28
CA ALA A 49 -0.46 9.48 20.97
C ALA A 49 -1.99 9.59 20.90
N GLU A 50 -2.71 9.18 21.95
CA GLU A 50 -4.16 9.38 22.08
C GLU A 50 -4.55 10.87 22.04
N LEU A 51 -3.73 11.74 22.62
CA LEU A 51 -3.88 13.21 22.61
C LEU A 51 -3.33 13.87 21.33
N CYS A 52 -2.82 13.08 20.38
CA CYS A 52 -2.23 13.54 19.12
C CYS A 52 -1.10 14.59 19.26
N VAL A 53 -0.40 14.62 20.40
CA VAL A 53 0.73 15.54 20.66
C VAL A 53 2.10 14.91 20.41
N THR A 54 2.13 13.59 20.23
CA THR A 54 3.34 12.92 19.73
C THR A 54 3.68 13.41 18.33
N ARG A 55 4.97 13.52 18.04
CA ARG A 55 5.42 13.75 16.67
C ARG A 55 5.02 12.51 15.86
N ALA A 56 3.97 12.62 15.04
CA ALA A 56 3.71 11.66 13.99
C ALA A 56 4.92 11.67 13.05
N LYS A 57 5.73 10.62 13.09
CA LYS A 57 6.95 10.50 12.27
C LYS A 57 6.63 10.53 10.78
N GLU A 58 5.41 10.12 10.40
CA GLU A 58 4.94 10.11 9.03
C GLU A 58 3.66 10.94 8.91
N ARG A 59 3.58 11.78 7.88
CA ARG A 59 2.35 12.48 7.51
C ARG A 59 1.24 11.44 7.26
N PRO A 60 -0.03 11.70 7.59
CA PRO A 60 -1.12 10.82 7.17
C PRO A 60 -1.10 10.66 5.64
N TRP A 61 -1.52 9.49 5.14
CA TRP A 61 -1.67 9.27 3.69
C TRP A 61 -2.90 10.05 3.23
N CYS A 62 -2.78 10.85 2.17
CA CYS A 62 -3.93 11.51 1.55
C CYS A 62 -4.54 10.63 0.45
N ALA A 63 -5.78 10.94 0.06
CA ALA A 63 -6.50 10.18 -0.97
C ALA A 63 -5.74 10.12 -2.30
N ALA A 64 -5.05 11.20 -2.70
CA ALA A 64 -4.24 11.21 -3.92
C ALA A 64 -3.03 10.26 -3.85
N GLU A 65 -2.43 10.11 -2.67
CA GLU A 65 -1.36 9.12 -2.49
C GLU A 65 -1.92 7.69 -2.52
N GLU A 66 -3.11 7.47 -1.96
CA GLU A 66 -3.78 6.17 -1.96
C GLU A 66 -4.20 5.75 -3.37
N ASP A 67 -4.72 6.67 -4.20
CA ASP A 67 -5.01 6.42 -5.62
C ASP A 67 -3.76 5.95 -6.39
N ILE A 68 -2.60 6.58 -6.13
CA ILE A 68 -1.33 6.15 -6.73
C ILE A 68 -0.95 4.74 -6.25
N LEU A 69 -1.19 4.41 -4.98
CA LEU A 69 -0.95 3.06 -4.47
C LEU A 69 -1.87 2.04 -5.13
N GLU A 70 -3.15 2.35 -5.31
CA GLU A 70 -4.13 1.46 -5.94
C GLU A 70 -3.79 1.25 -7.41
N ARG A 71 -3.55 2.34 -8.13
CA ARG A 71 -3.25 2.31 -9.57
C ARG A 71 -1.94 1.63 -9.88
N PHE A 72 -0.90 1.83 -9.07
CA PHE A 72 0.46 1.32 -9.35
C PHE A 72 0.92 0.22 -8.39
N GLY A 73 0.06 -0.27 -7.50
CA GLY A 73 0.43 -1.24 -6.45
C GLY A 73 0.92 -2.60 -6.96
N TYR A 74 0.76 -2.87 -8.25
CA TYR A 74 1.37 -4.00 -8.96
C TYR A 74 2.89 -3.87 -9.13
N LEU A 75 3.44 -2.66 -9.02
CA LEU A 75 4.88 -2.43 -9.08
C LEU A 75 5.58 -2.81 -7.76
N THR A 76 6.91 -2.91 -7.81
CA THR A 76 7.72 -3.01 -6.59
C THR A 76 7.57 -1.73 -5.75
N ALA A 77 7.81 -1.81 -4.44
CA ALA A 77 7.75 -0.64 -3.55
C ALA A 77 8.63 0.52 -4.05
N ALA A 78 9.79 0.21 -4.66
CA ALA A 78 10.65 1.20 -5.30
C ALA A 78 10.06 1.80 -6.59
N GLY A 79 9.29 1.03 -7.36
CA GLY A 79 8.54 1.53 -8.52
C GLY A 79 7.41 2.48 -8.11
N VAL A 80 6.62 2.09 -7.11
CA VAL A 80 5.54 2.93 -6.57
C VAL A 80 6.08 4.20 -5.92
N GLN A 81 7.19 4.10 -5.17
CA GLN A 81 7.87 5.27 -4.61
C GLN A 81 8.25 6.29 -5.70
N ARG A 82 8.79 5.83 -6.83
CA ARG A 82 9.12 6.72 -7.96
C ARG A 82 7.88 7.41 -8.54
N LYS A 83 6.73 6.73 -8.57
CA LYS A 83 5.46 7.33 -9.01
C LYS A 83 4.98 8.41 -8.03
N LEU A 84 5.03 8.12 -6.72
CA LEU A 84 4.73 9.09 -5.67
C LEU A 84 5.63 10.33 -5.75
N MET A 85 6.95 10.15 -5.93
CA MET A 85 7.89 11.26 -6.07
C MET A 85 7.60 12.15 -7.28
N ARG A 86 7.24 11.55 -8.42
CA ARG A 86 6.85 12.31 -9.62
C ARG A 86 5.55 13.10 -9.42
N ALA A 87 4.66 12.63 -8.55
CA ALA A 87 3.45 13.33 -8.16
C ALA A 87 3.67 14.35 -7.01
N GLY A 88 4.92 14.57 -6.58
CA GLY A 88 5.27 15.52 -5.52
C GLY A 88 5.22 14.95 -4.10
N PHE A 89 4.96 13.65 -3.93
CA PHE A 89 4.87 13.00 -2.63
C PHE A 89 6.19 12.34 -2.23
N GLN A 90 6.65 12.62 -1.01
CA GLN A 90 7.87 12.03 -0.45
C GLN A 90 7.53 10.95 0.57
N ARG A 91 7.58 9.69 0.13
CA ARG A 91 7.39 8.50 0.99
C ARG A 91 8.61 7.59 0.94
N SER A 92 8.91 6.94 2.06
CA SER A 92 9.94 5.90 2.12
C SER A 92 9.42 4.60 1.49
N ARG A 93 10.32 3.76 0.99
CA ARG A 93 9.95 2.42 0.47
C ARG A 93 9.23 1.57 1.51
N ALA A 94 9.67 1.66 2.77
CA ALA A 94 9.06 0.95 3.88
C ALA A 94 7.62 1.44 4.15
N ALA A 95 7.39 2.76 4.12
CA ALA A 95 6.05 3.32 4.29
C ALA A 95 5.10 2.87 3.17
N VAL A 96 5.58 2.87 1.91
CA VAL A 96 4.85 2.35 0.76
C VAL A 96 4.50 0.87 0.99
N GLN A 97 5.48 0.03 1.31
CA GLN A 97 5.25 -1.40 1.52
C GLN A 97 4.24 -1.68 2.64
N LEU A 98 4.37 -0.99 3.78
CA LEU A 98 3.44 -1.12 4.90
C LEU A 98 2.02 -0.70 4.52
N LYS A 99 1.87 0.45 3.85
CA LYS A 99 0.56 0.95 3.44
C LYS A 99 -0.08 0.04 2.39
N THR A 100 0.66 -0.37 1.36
CA THR A 100 0.17 -1.32 0.33
C THR A 100 -0.28 -2.65 0.95
N THR A 101 0.44 -3.14 1.97
CA THR A 101 0.07 -4.36 2.69
C THR A 101 -1.22 -4.16 3.49
N ARG A 102 -1.36 -3.04 4.21
CA ARG A 102 -2.55 -2.70 5.00
C ARG A 102 -3.79 -2.51 4.13
N LEU A 103 -3.64 -1.86 2.98
CA LEU A 103 -4.71 -1.69 1.99
C LEU A 103 -4.99 -2.97 1.19
N ARG A 104 -4.19 -4.04 1.38
CA ARG A 104 -4.31 -5.31 0.66
C ARG A 104 -4.29 -5.17 -0.87
N ILE A 105 -3.69 -4.11 -1.41
CA ILE A 105 -3.72 -3.79 -2.84
C ILE A 105 -3.14 -4.93 -3.70
N LYS A 106 -2.08 -5.60 -3.24
CA LYS A 106 -1.52 -6.76 -3.96
C LYS A 106 -2.45 -7.96 -4.01
N ARG A 107 -3.40 -8.09 -3.08
CA ARG A 107 -4.42 -9.14 -3.09
C ARG A 107 -5.58 -8.81 -4.03
N ASN A 108 -5.79 -7.53 -4.35
CA ASN A 108 -6.79 -7.08 -5.32
C ASN A 108 -6.27 -7.12 -6.78
N LEU A 109 -5.08 -7.70 -7.00
CA LEU A 109 -4.56 -7.95 -8.34
C LEU A 109 -5.15 -9.27 -8.88
N ASP A 110 -6.47 -9.32 -9.00
CA ASP A 110 -7.23 -10.44 -9.57
C ASP A 110 -7.09 -10.47 -11.09
N GLY A 111 -5.93 -10.88 -11.57
CA GLY A 111 -5.64 -10.93 -13.00
C GLY A 111 -4.27 -11.47 -13.34
N TYR A 112 -4.05 -11.61 -14.63
CA TYR A 112 -2.82 -12.15 -15.20
C TYR A 112 -2.12 -11.07 -16.03
N SER A 113 -0.79 -11.12 -16.04
CA SER A 113 -0.05 -10.52 -17.16
C SER A 113 -0.22 -11.38 -18.41
N ALA A 114 0.01 -10.83 -19.61
CA ALA A 114 -0.01 -11.63 -20.83
C ALA A 114 0.94 -12.85 -20.76
N CYS A 115 2.14 -12.69 -20.20
CA CYS A 115 3.08 -13.79 -20.03
C CYS A 115 2.59 -14.82 -18.99
N ALA A 116 2.01 -14.38 -17.86
CA ALA A 116 1.47 -15.29 -16.86
C ALA A 116 0.30 -16.11 -17.41
N LEU A 117 -0.59 -15.47 -18.18
CA LEU A 117 -1.70 -16.17 -18.83
C LEU A 117 -1.20 -17.14 -19.91
N ALA A 118 -0.17 -16.74 -20.67
CA ALA A 118 0.44 -17.58 -21.68
C ALA A 118 1.02 -18.86 -21.08
N MET A 119 1.74 -18.75 -19.96
CA MET A 119 2.24 -19.91 -19.20
C MET A 119 1.09 -20.79 -18.69
N ALA A 120 0.07 -20.20 -18.07
CA ALA A 120 -1.07 -20.95 -17.54
C ALA A 120 -1.83 -21.74 -18.63
N PHE A 121 -1.93 -21.20 -19.84
CA PHE A 121 -2.58 -21.87 -20.98
C PHE A 121 -1.63 -22.72 -21.84
N GLY A 122 -0.34 -22.75 -21.54
CA GLY A 122 0.66 -23.44 -22.35
C GLY A 122 0.77 -22.91 -23.79
N VAL A 123 0.59 -21.59 -23.97
CA VAL A 123 0.67 -20.91 -25.28
C VAL A 123 1.76 -19.84 -25.31
N ASP A 124 2.09 -19.36 -26.50
CA ASP A 124 3.02 -18.24 -26.69
C ASP A 124 2.38 -16.88 -26.34
N ALA A 125 3.17 -15.96 -25.76
CA ALA A 125 2.70 -14.63 -25.35
C ALA A 125 2.23 -13.76 -26.54
N HIS A 126 2.74 -13.97 -27.76
CA HIS A 126 2.25 -13.32 -28.97
C HIS A 126 0.83 -13.78 -29.32
N LYS A 127 0.45 -15.04 -29.02
CA LYS A 127 -0.93 -15.54 -29.19
C LYS A 127 -1.90 -14.82 -28.26
N VAL A 128 -1.52 -14.65 -26.98
CA VAL A 128 -2.30 -13.86 -26.02
C VAL A 128 -2.45 -12.41 -26.48
N CYS A 129 -1.36 -11.78 -26.94
CA CYS A 129 -1.42 -10.44 -27.51
C CYS A 129 -2.33 -10.37 -28.76
N ALA A 130 -2.37 -11.42 -29.58
CA ALA A 130 -3.27 -11.48 -30.73
C ALA A 130 -4.74 -11.56 -30.32
N TRP A 131 -5.09 -12.34 -29.27
CA TRP A 131 -6.45 -12.35 -28.72
C TRP A 131 -6.89 -10.99 -28.21
N ILE A 132 -5.98 -10.24 -27.57
CA ILE A 132 -6.24 -8.87 -27.12
C ILE A 132 -6.47 -7.93 -28.31
N ARG A 133 -5.58 -7.98 -29.32
CA ARG A 133 -5.71 -7.15 -30.54
C ARG A 133 -6.99 -7.45 -31.33
N ARG A 134 -7.44 -8.70 -31.33
CA ARG A 134 -8.69 -9.15 -31.97
C ARG A 134 -9.94 -8.84 -31.13
N GLY A 135 -9.79 -8.31 -29.91
CA GLY A 135 -10.90 -8.02 -29.00
C GLY A 135 -11.55 -9.25 -28.36
N LEU A 136 -10.96 -10.44 -28.53
CA LEU A 136 -11.42 -11.69 -27.92
C LEU A 136 -11.15 -11.70 -26.41
N LEU A 137 -10.02 -11.11 -26.01
CA LEU A 137 -9.60 -11.02 -24.62
C LEU A 137 -9.50 -9.56 -24.18
N GLN A 138 -10.31 -9.18 -23.21
CA GLN A 138 -10.33 -7.82 -22.67
C GLN A 138 -9.16 -7.62 -21.70
N ALA A 139 -8.34 -6.60 -21.97
CA ALA A 139 -7.14 -6.31 -21.20
C ALA A 139 -6.90 -4.80 -21.09
N GLU A 140 -6.24 -4.38 -20.01
CA GLU A 140 -5.86 -3.00 -19.74
C GLU A 140 -4.35 -2.83 -19.91
N ARG A 141 -3.90 -1.70 -20.49
CA ARG A 141 -2.47 -1.40 -20.57
C ARG A 141 -1.93 -0.94 -19.22
N ARG A 142 -0.96 -1.68 -18.66
CA ARG A 142 -0.17 -1.25 -17.50
C ARG A 142 1.23 -0.85 -17.93
N HIS A 143 1.50 0.45 -17.84
CA HIS A 143 2.84 0.98 -18.07
C HIS A 143 3.79 0.50 -16.97
N THR A 144 4.89 -0.15 -17.34
CA THR A 144 5.94 -0.47 -16.38
C THR A 144 6.94 0.68 -16.30
N ALA A 145 7.42 1.01 -15.10
CA ALA A 145 8.38 2.11 -14.90
C ALA A 145 9.81 1.76 -15.32
N TYR A 146 10.04 0.57 -15.88
CA TYR A 146 11.36 0.03 -16.21
C TYR A 146 11.58 -0.15 -17.71
N SER A 147 10.54 -0.26 -18.52
CA SER A 147 10.65 -0.33 -19.98
C SER A 147 9.34 0.19 -20.60
N PRO A 148 9.32 1.46 -21.07
CA PRO A 148 8.15 2.05 -21.72
C PRO A 148 7.71 1.26 -22.97
N GLU A 149 8.62 0.54 -23.61
CA GLU A 149 8.38 -0.26 -24.81
C GLU A 149 7.79 -1.64 -24.51
N ARG A 150 7.96 -2.16 -23.27
CA ARG A 150 7.36 -3.42 -22.83
C ARG A 150 6.08 -3.12 -22.06
N ASP A 151 5.08 -2.65 -22.80
CA ASP A 151 3.73 -2.51 -22.27
C ASP A 151 3.24 -3.87 -21.75
N THR A 152 2.93 -3.91 -20.45
CA THR A 152 2.43 -5.13 -19.82
C THR A 152 0.92 -5.07 -19.84
N TRP A 153 0.30 -5.94 -20.63
CA TRP A 153 -1.15 -6.14 -20.57
C TRP A 153 -1.54 -6.74 -19.23
N TRP A 154 -2.55 -6.15 -18.60
CA TRP A 154 -3.23 -6.69 -17.43
C TRP A 154 -4.57 -7.26 -17.85
N ILE A 155 -4.81 -8.52 -17.52
CA ILE A 155 -5.96 -9.28 -17.96
C ILE A 155 -6.75 -9.69 -16.71
N PRO A 156 -7.88 -9.04 -16.42
CA PRO A 156 -8.71 -9.40 -15.27
C PRO A 156 -9.18 -10.87 -15.33
N ILE A 157 -9.28 -11.55 -14.19
CA ILE A 157 -9.78 -12.94 -14.13
C ILE A 157 -11.16 -13.07 -14.78
N SER A 158 -12.03 -12.08 -14.59
CA SER A 158 -13.36 -12.04 -15.22
C SER A 158 -13.30 -12.06 -16.75
N SER A 159 -12.33 -11.35 -17.34
CA SER A 159 -12.06 -11.37 -18.78
C SER A 159 -11.56 -12.72 -19.24
N VAL A 160 -10.68 -13.38 -18.48
CA VAL A 160 -10.19 -14.73 -18.79
C VAL A 160 -11.35 -15.74 -18.76
N ARG A 161 -12.20 -15.71 -17.73
CA ARG A 161 -13.37 -16.59 -17.64
C ARG A 161 -14.32 -16.40 -18.82
N ARG A 162 -14.59 -15.14 -19.20
CA ARG A 162 -15.43 -14.83 -20.37
C ARG A 162 -14.81 -15.33 -21.68
N PHE A 163 -13.49 -15.21 -21.82
CA PHE A 163 -12.77 -15.71 -22.99
C PHE A 163 -12.89 -17.23 -23.11
N ILE A 164 -12.65 -17.98 -22.02
CA ILE A 164 -12.79 -19.45 -21.99
C ILE A 164 -14.20 -19.88 -22.41
N MET A 165 -15.25 -19.17 -21.97
CA MET A 165 -16.63 -19.50 -22.34
C MET A 165 -16.97 -19.16 -23.79
N ARG A 166 -16.38 -18.10 -24.36
CA ARG A 166 -16.76 -17.57 -25.68
C ARG A 166 -15.95 -18.15 -26.83
N ALA A 167 -14.69 -18.51 -26.59
CA ALA A 167 -13.78 -19.03 -27.60
C ALA A 167 -12.96 -20.22 -27.04
N PRO A 168 -13.62 -21.31 -26.58
CA PRO A 168 -12.93 -22.48 -26.06
C PRO A 168 -11.99 -23.12 -27.10
N GLU A 169 -12.29 -23.00 -28.40
CA GLU A 169 -11.50 -23.55 -29.51
C GLU A 169 -10.10 -22.92 -29.66
N GLU A 170 -9.89 -21.72 -29.12
CA GLU A 170 -8.59 -21.06 -29.13
C GLU A 170 -7.64 -21.62 -28.06
N ILE A 171 -8.17 -22.42 -27.11
CA ILE A 171 -7.47 -22.95 -25.94
C ILE A 171 -7.34 -24.47 -26.06
N ASP A 172 -6.11 -24.97 -25.97
CA ASP A 172 -5.86 -26.41 -25.84
C ASP A 172 -5.84 -26.77 -24.34
N LEU A 173 -6.95 -27.28 -23.83
CA LEU A 173 -7.11 -27.65 -22.42
C LEU A 173 -6.12 -28.73 -21.97
N SER A 174 -5.52 -29.50 -22.89
CA SER A 174 -4.50 -30.49 -22.56
C SER A 174 -3.16 -29.88 -22.16
N ARG A 175 -2.92 -28.61 -22.53
CA ARG A 175 -1.68 -27.87 -22.26
C ARG A 175 -1.78 -26.91 -21.08
N VAL A 176 -2.95 -26.81 -20.46
CA VAL A 176 -3.18 -25.95 -19.30
C VAL A 176 -2.46 -26.53 -18.08
N GLU A 177 -1.74 -25.69 -17.35
CA GLU A 177 -1.05 -26.07 -16.12
C GLU A 177 -2.08 -26.53 -15.07
N LYS A 178 -1.88 -27.70 -14.46
CA LYS A 178 -2.80 -28.32 -13.47
C LYS A 178 -2.60 -27.78 -12.07
#